data_AF-A0A0Q6C8K9-F1
#
_entry.id   AF-A0A0Q6C8K9-F1
#
_cell.length_a   1.000
_cell.length_b   1.000
_cell.length_c   1.000
_cell.angle_alpha   90.00
_cell.angle_beta   90.00
_cell.angle_gamma   90.00
#
_symmetry.space_group_name_H-M   'P 1'
#
loop_
_entity.id
_entity.type
_entity.pdbx_description
1 polymer ?
#
loop_
_entity_poly.entity_id
_entity_poly.type
_entity_poly.pdbx_seq_one_letter_code
_entity_poly.pdbx_strand_id
1 'polypeptide(L)'
;MLIFEPMLIATDSEDEEGHLALYNGKLVGVFVRLAGAEHLEERGRLYLEAAFGQLEGLPTTTFADLDEAARWVETELEHPCGEDPVRSSFGKARPTRA
;
A
#
# COMPACT_ATOMS: atom_id res chain seq x y z
N MET A 1 -2.94 11.22 13.43
CA MET A 1 -3.60 11.92 12.32
C MET A 1 -3.01 11.42 11.02
N LEU A 2 -3.83 10.74 10.23
CA LEU A 2 -3.49 10.23 8.90
C LEU A 2 -3.93 11.25 7.83
N ILE A 3 -3.08 11.48 6.84
CA ILE A 3 -3.36 12.33 5.67
C ILE A 3 -2.90 11.59 4.42
N PHE A 4 -3.67 11.70 3.33
CA PHE A 4 -3.27 11.26 2.00
C PHE A 4 -3.00 12.47 1.11
N GLU A 5 -1.75 12.61 0.66
CA GLU A 5 -1.35 13.66 -0.26
C GLU A 5 -1.29 13.11 -1.70
N PRO A 6 -2.05 13.67 -2.67
CA PRO A 6 -2.03 13.19 -4.04
C PRO A 6 -0.67 13.48 -4.70
N MET A 7 -0.13 12.51 -5.41
CA MET A 7 1.17 12.61 -6.07
C MET A 7 1.26 11.68 -7.28
N LEU A 8 1.97 12.11 -8.33
CA LEU A 8 2.38 11.21 -9.41
C LEU A 8 3.58 10.38 -8.97
N ILE A 9 3.46 9.06 -9.07
CA ILE A 9 4.49 8.09 -8.69
C ILE A 9 5.08 7.49 -9.96
N ALA A 10 6.39 7.57 -10.11
CA ALA A 10 7.09 6.97 -11.25
C ALA A 10 7.20 5.46 -11.05
N THR A 11 6.13 4.71 -11.35
CA THR A 11 6.06 3.25 -11.23
C THR A 11 6.64 2.50 -12.45
N ASP A 12 7.05 3.22 -13.50
CA ASP A 12 7.43 2.66 -14.81
C ASP A 12 6.28 1.86 -15.46
N SER A 13 5.04 2.16 -15.08
CA SER A 13 3.79 1.58 -15.59
C SER A 13 2.72 2.67 -15.78
N GLU A 14 1.53 2.30 -16.23
CA GLU A 14 0.38 3.22 -16.32
C GLU A 14 -0.20 3.60 -14.94
N ASP A 15 0.27 2.98 -13.85
CA ASP A 15 -0.24 3.14 -12.49
C ASP A 15 0.38 4.36 -11.75
N GLU A 16 0.48 5.50 -12.45
CA GLU A 16 1.20 6.68 -11.94
C GLU A 16 0.39 7.52 -10.94
N GLU A 17 -0.94 7.43 -10.97
CA GLU A 17 -1.82 8.17 -10.05
C GLU A 17 -1.71 7.60 -8.63
N GLY A 18 -1.07 8.31 -7.71
CA GLY A 18 -0.85 7.82 -6.34
C GLY A 18 -1.14 8.80 -5.23
N HIS A 19 -1.01 8.30 -4.00
CA HIS A 19 -1.22 9.03 -2.76
C HIS A 19 -0.16 8.65 -1.72
N LEU A 20 0.48 9.65 -1.13
CA LEU A 20 1.40 9.47 -0.01
C LEU A 20 0.61 9.43 1.30
N ALA A 21 0.70 8.33 2.04
CA ALA A 21 0.12 8.20 3.35
C ALA A 21 1.07 8.75 4.43
N LEU A 22 0.67 9.84 5.07
CA LEU A 22 1.40 10.50 6.14
C LEU A 22 0.69 10.27 7.48
N TYR A 23 1.33 9.56 8.41
CA TYR A 23 0.82 9.39 9.77
C TYR A 23 1.64 10.22 10.75
N ASN A 24 1.00 11.17 11.43
CA ASN A 24 1.65 12.12 12.35
C ASN A 24 2.88 12.81 11.72
N GLY A 25 2.75 13.22 10.45
CA GLY A 25 3.81 13.92 9.70
C GLY A 25 4.94 13.03 9.18
N LYS A 26 4.80 11.70 9.24
CA LYS A 26 5.78 10.73 8.72
C LYS A 26 5.19 9.92 7.59
N LEU A 27 5.96 9.69 6.53
CA LEU A 27 5.57 8.80 5.44
C LEU A 27 5.53 7.35 5.95
N VAL A 28 4.36 6.72 5.81
CA VAL A 28 4.13 5.33 6.22
C VAL A 28 3.79 4.42 5.04
N GLY A 29 3.32 4.98 3.91
CA GLY A 29 3.10 4.21 2.70
C GLY A 29 2.89 5.05 1.45
N VAL A 30 3.06 4.41 0.30
CA VAL A 30 2.77 4.94 -1.04
C VAL A 30 1.70 4.07 -1.66
N PHE A 31 0.55 4.66 -1.96
CA PHE A 31 -0.57 4.00 -2.62
C PHE A 31 -0.63 4.43 -4.07
N VAL A 32 -0.83 3.49 -4.99
CA VAL A 32 -0.96 3.75 -6.43
C VAL A 32 -2.28 3.21 -6.94
N ARG A 33 -2.94 3.92 -7.82
CA ARG A 33 -4.18 3.48 -8.45
C ARG A 33 -3.84 2.60 -9.64
N LEU A 34 -4.33 1.37 -9.60
CA LEU A 34 -4.17 0.39 -10.66
C LEU A 34 -4.96 0.84 -11.89
N ALA A 35 -4.30 1.39 -12.89
CA ALA A 35 -4.87 1.88 -14.13
C ALA A 35 -4.55 0.98 -15.33
N GLY A 36 -3.46 0.22 -15.25
CA GLY A 36 -3.01 -0.73 -16.26
C GLY A 36 -4.06 -1.76 -16.65
N ALA A 37 -4.09 -2.13 -17.94
CA ALA A 37 -5.04 -3.09 -18.49
C ALA A 37 -4.80 -4.53 -17.98
N GLU A 38 -3.60 -4.82 -17.49
CA GLU A 38 -3.20 -6.09 -16.88
C GLU A 38 -3.93 -6.38 -15.56
N HIS A 39 -4.44 -5.35 -14.89
CA HIS A 39 -5.05 -5.47 -13.56
C HIS A 39 -6.52 -5.89 -13.58
N LEU A 40 -7.09 -6.28 -14.75
CA LEU A 40 -8.45 -6.82 -14.95
C LEU A 40 -9.49 -6.45 -13.86
N GLU A 41 -9.70 -7.33 -12.86
CA GLU A 41 -10.72 -7.18 -11.80
C GLU A 41 -10.35 -6.17 -10.69
N GLU A 42 -9.06 -5.84 -10.58
CA GLU A 42 -8.49 -4.90 -9.61
C GLU A 42 -8.29 -3.50 -10.21
N ARG A 43 -8.56 -3.32 -11.50
CA ARG A 43 -8.44 -2.01 -12.16
C ARG A 43 -9.33 -0.96 -11.48
N GLY A 44 -8.73 0.17 -11.16
CA GLY A 44 -9.34 1.30 -10.45
C GLY A 44 -9.15 1.25 -8.93
N ARG A 45 -8.68 0.13 -8.37
CA ARG A 45 -8.34 -0.01 -6.95
C ARG A 45 -7.00 0.65 -6.64
N LEU A 46 -6.76 0.88 -5.36
CA LEU A 46 -5.47 1.30 -4.83
C LEU A 46 -4.65 0.10 -4.42
N TYR A 47 -3.35 0.15 -4.67
CA TYR A 47 -2.36 -0.83 -4.26
C TYR A 47 -1.28 -0.18 -3.41
N LEU A 48 -0.86 -0.85 -2.34
CA LEU A 48 0.26 -0.41 -1.52
C LEU A 48 1.59 -0.78 -2.19
N GLU A 49 2.16 0.18 -2.92
CA GLU A 49 3.40 0.00 -3.67
C GLU A 49 4.62 -0.07 -2.76
N ALA A 50 4.65 0.81 -1.75
CA ALA A 50 5.71 0.86 -0.75
C ALA A 50 5.13 1.11 0.63
N ALA A 51 5.68 0.41 1.62
CA ALA A 51 5.32 0.55 3.03
C ALA A 51 6.57 0.87 3.84
N PHE A 52 6.41 1.65 4.91
CA PHE A 52 7.52 2.06 5.77
C PHE A 52 7.18 1.81 7.25
N GLY A 53 8.20 1.43 8.02
CA GLY A 53 8.06 1.28 9.46
C GLY A 53 7.15 0.10 9.83
N GLN A 54 6.11 0.34 10.63
CA GLN A 54 5.23 -0.73 11.13
C GLN A 54 4.40 -1.41 10.02
N LEU A 55 4.20 -0.73 8.88
CA LEU A 55 3.50 -1.31 7.74
C LEU A 55 4.44 -2.15 6.84
N GLU A 56 5.75 -2.05 7.06
CA GLU A 56 6.74 -2.80 6.28
C GLU A 56 6.64 -4.31 6.59
N GLY A 57 6.58 -5.13 5.55
CA GLY A 57 6.45 -6.59 5.68
C GLY A 57 5.02 -7.09 5.87
N LEU A 58 4.03 -6.20 5.96
CA LEU A 58 2.62 -6.57 5.88
C LEU A 58 2.28 -7.12 4.48
N PRO A 59 1.31 -8.05 4.38
CA PRO A 59 0.91 -8.61 3.10
C PRO A 59 0.42 -7.52 2.15
N THR A 60 0.81 -7.64 0.88
CA THR A 60 0.34 -6.77 -0.19
C THR A 60 -1.18 -6.83 -0.25
N THR A 61 -1.82 -5.66 -0.12
CA THR A 61 -3.28 -5.52 -0.07
C THR A 61 -3.73 -4.47 -1.07
N THR A 62 -4.84 -4.73 -1.75
CA THR A 62 -5.52 -3.76 -2.62
C THR A 62 -6.77 -3.22 -1.93
N PHE A 63 -7.09 -1.96 -2.15
CA PHE A 63 -8.19 -1.23 -1.52
C PHE A 63 -9.11 -0.66 -2.58
N ALA A 64 -10.42 -0.68 -2.35
CA ALA A 64 -11.40 -0.12 -3.28
C ALA A 64 -11.26 1.41 -3.41
N ASP A 65 -10.93 2.08 -2.31
CA ASP A 65 -10.82 3.53 -2.20
C ASP A 65 -9.85 3.96 -1.07
N LEU A 66 -9.63 5.27 -0.96
CA LEU A 66 -8.77 5.85 0.08
C LEU A 66 -9.33 5.66 1.48
N ASP A 67 -10.65 5.55 1.66
CA ASP A 67 -11.26 5.36 2.97
C ASP A 67 -11.00 3.95 3.51
N GLU A 68 -10.99 2.94 2.63
CA GLU A 68 -10.58 1.58 2.97
C GLU A 68 -9.09 1.50 3.28
N ALA A 69 -8.26 2.14 2.47
CA ALA A 69 -6.82 2.25 2.74
C ALA A 69 -6.56 2.95 4.09
N ALA A 70 -7.27 4.03 4.40
CA ALA A 70 -7.15 4.77 5.65
C ALA A 70 -7.44 3.89 6.86
N ARG A 71 -8.60 3.20 6.85
CA ARG A 71 -9.00 2.30 7.93
C ARG A 71 -7.98 1.20 8.18
N TRP A 72 -7.40 0.65 7.11
CA TRP A 72 -6.35 -0.36 7.23
C TRP A 72 -5.07 0.21 7.85
N VAL A 73 -4.58 1.36 7.37
CA VAL A 73 -3.39 2.03 7.93
C VAL A 73 -3.58 2.36 9.40
N GLU A 74 -4.74 2.91 9.79
CA GLU A 74 -5.02 3.23 11.19
C GLU A 74 -5.05 1.96 12.04
N THR A 75 -5.73 0.91 11.60
CA THR A 75 -5.79 -0.38 12.32
C THR A 75 -4.39 -0.94 12.59
N GLU A 76 -3.54 -1.02 11.57
CA GLU A 76 -2.21 -1.63 11.69
C GLU A 76 -1.22 -0.73 12.48
N LEU A 77 -1.43 0.59 12.50
CA LEU A 77 -0.61 1.52 13.29
C LEU A 77 -1.08 1.67 14.75
N GLU A 78 -2.37 1.43 15.04
CA GLU A 78 -2.95 1.43 16.38
C GLU A 78 -2.80 0.09 17.10
N HIS A 79 -2.65 -1.00 16.34
CA HIS A 79 -2.38 -2.35 16.85
C HIS A 79 -0.94 -2.77 16.50
N PRO A 80 0.08 -2.25 17.22
CA PRO A 80 1.46 -2.59 16.95
C PRO A 80 1.65 -4.11 17.04
N CYS A 81 2.21 -4.70 15.98
CA CYS A 81 2.43 -6.13 15.84
C CYS A 81 3.04 -6.72 17.13
N GLY A 82 2.20 -7.39 17.93
CA GLY A 82 2.52 -7.80 19.28
C GLY A 82 1.42 -8.58 19.99
N GLU A 83 0.70 -9.45 19.27
CA GLU A 83 -0.06 -10.63 19.78
C GLU A 83 -0.59 -11.46 18.57
N ASP A 84 0.10 -12.56 18.25
CA ASP A 84 -0.09 -13.54 17.13
C ASP A 84 -1.34 -14.46 17.29
N PRO A 85 -1.80 -15.30 16.31
CA PRO A 85 -1.03 -15.96 15.23
C PRO A 85 -1.70 -16.08 13.84
N VAL A 86 -0.87 -16.39 12.84
CA VAL A 86 -1.20 -16.75 11.44
C VAL A 86 -1.53 -15.58 10.53
N ARG A 87 -0.49 -14.96 9.96
CA ARG A 87 -0.61 -14.27 8.66
C ARG A 87 0.38 -14.87 7.68
N SER A 88 -0.18 -15.55 6.68
CA SER A 88 0.52 -16.38 5.71
C SER A 88 1.37 -15.51 4.78
N SER A 89 2.68 -15.73 4.81
CA SER A 89 3.66 -15.06 3.97
C SER A 89 3.46 -15.45 2.50
N PHE A 90 2.90 -14.54 1.70
CA PHE A 90 3.10 -14.54 0.25
C PHE A 90 3.98 -13.35 -0.12
N GLY A 91 5.28 -13.52 0.08
CA GLY A 91 6.29 -12.61 -0.46
C GLY A 91 6.39 -12.79 -1.97
N LYS A 92 6.07 -11.75 -2.75
CA LYS A 92 6.48 -11.69 -4.16
C LYS A 92 8.01 -11.62 -4.21
N ALA A 93 8.61 -12.65 -4.81
CA ALA A 93 10.03 -12.69 -5.09
C ALA A 93 10.43 -11.50 -5.98
N ARG A 94 11.46 -10.76 -5.58
CA ARG A 94 12.14 -9.81 -6.47
C ARG A 94 12.74 -10.59 -7.64
N PRO A 95 12.46 -10.25 -8.92
CA PRO A 95 13.19 -10.84 -10.03
C PRO A 95 14.64 -10.31 -10.01
N THR A 96 15.59 -11.22 -9.77
CA THR A 96 17.01 -10.97 -9.97
C THR A 96 17.27 -10.80 -11.46
N ARG A 97 17.67 -9.60 -11.87
CA ARG A 97 18.12 -9.31 -13.24
C ARG A 97 19.50 -9.95 -13.43
N ALA A 98 19.59 -10.94 -14.32
CA ALA A 98 20.85 -11.50 -14.82
C ALA A 98 21.37 -10.68 -16.00
#